data_AF-A0A7S2CZY6-F1
#
_entry.id   AF-A0A7S2CZY6-F1
#
_cell.length_a   1.000
_cell.length_b   1.000
_cell.length_c   1.000
_cell.angle_alpha   90.00
_cell.angle_beta   90.00
_cell.angle_gamma   90.00
#
_symmetry.space_group_name_H-M   'P 1'
#
loop_
_entity.id
_entity.type
_entity.pdbx_description
1 polymer ?
#
loop_
_entity_poly.entity_id
_entity_poly.type
_entity_poly.pdbx_seq_one_letter_code
_entity_poly.pdbx_strand_id
1 'polypeptide(L)'
;LDQEKRRIHRKNEAKRRCVNQNLMRTERRRKAIHLTQEFRTFLLHKYGDYLRAWRVALNPSGSMNLRKMQFLKSCAKLGWQAASHMIWETLDKDDSGTISLDELDLKTVELLASFHALVMERFGSAAAAFRGIDESNSRQVRLHDFTRALQKLGFTRSARQLFHGLDR
;
A
#
# COMPACT_ATOMS: atom_id res chain seq x y z
N LEU A 1 18.89 45.89 34.02
CA LEU A 1 19.32 45.81 32.60
C LEU A 1 19.87 44.42 32.22
N ASP A 2 20.73 43.79 33.01
CA ASP A 2 21.32 42.48 32.67
C ASP A 2 20.36 41.28 32.74
N GLN A 3 19.42 41.27 33.69
CA GLN A 3 18.40 40.21 33.75
C GLN A 3 17.50 40.21 32.50
N GLU A 4 17.14 41.40 32.00
CA GLU A 4 16.32 41.55 30.80
C GLU A 4 17.08 41.13 29.53
N LYS A 5 18.37 41.49 29.40
CA LYS A 5 19.24 41.00 28.33
C LYS A 5 19.34 39.47 28.33
N ARG A 6 19.54 38.84 29.49
CA ARG A 6 19.56 37.36 29.63
C ARG A 6 18.22 36.72 29.27
N ARG A 7 17.10 37.35 29.62
CA ARG A 7 15.74 36.89 29.27
C ARG A 7 15.51 36.92 27.76
N ILE A 8 15.85 38.04 27.11
CA ILE A 8 15.75 38.21 25.65
C ILE A 8 16.64 37.21 24.92
N HIS A 9 17.88 37.03 25.37
CA HIS A 9 18.81 36.07 24.78
C HIS A 9 18.25 34.63 24.83
N ARG A 10 17.80 34.16 26.01
CA ARG A 10 17.15 32.85 26.15
C ARG A 10 15.94 32.69 25.25
N LYS A 11 15.08 33.72 25.16
CA LYS A 11 13.91 33.73 24.27
C LYS A 11 14.31 33.60 22.79
N ASN A 12 15.35 34.31 22.36
CA ASN A 12 15.85 34.26 20.98
C ASN A 12 16.50 32.91 20.64
N GLU A 13 17.29 32.34 21.55
CA GLU A 13 17.84 31.00 21.39
C GLU A 13 16.75 29.93 21.33
N ALA A 14 15.77 29.98 22.24
CA ALA A 14 14.63 29.06 22.22
C ALA A 14 13.83 29.17 20.90
N LYS A 15 13.60 30.39 20.41
CA LYS A 15 12.94 30.63 19.12
C LYS A 15 13.75 30.04 17.96
N ARG A 16 15.07 30.25 17.93
CA ARG A 16 15.96 29.67 16.92
C ARG A 16 15.94 28.14 16.95
N ARG A 17 15.98 27.52 18.14
CA ARG A 17 15.90 26.05 18.30
C ARG A 17 14.58 25.50 17.78
N CYS A 18 13.46 26.10 18.15
CA CYS A 18 12.12 25.71 17.67
C CYS A 18 12.01 25.82 16.15
N VAL A 19 12.46 26.93 15.56
CA VAL A 19 12.46 27.13 14.10
C VAL A 19 13.32 26.07 13.41
N ASN A 20 14.54 25.82 13.89
CA ASN A 20 15.41 24.79 13.33
C ASN A 20 14.79 23.39 13.41
N GLN A 21 14.17 23.05 14.55
CA GLN A 21 13.48 21.77 14.71
C GLN A 21 12.31 21.60 13.74
N ASN A 22 11.53 22.66 13.50
CA ASN A 22 10.43 22.65 12.53
C ASN A 22 10.93 22.52 11.08
N LEU A 23 12.04 23.18 10.73
CA LEU A 23 12.68 23.02 9.41
C LEU A 23 13.14 21.57 9.19
N MET A 24 13.87 21.01 10.15
CA MET A 24 14.35 19.62 10.09
C MET A 24 13.19 18.61 9.98
N ARG A 25 12.09 18.82 10.72
CA ARG A 25 10.87 17.99 10.60
C ARG A 25 10.25 18.10 9.21
N THR A 26 10.20 19.30 8.65
CA THR A 26 9.64 19.57 7.31
C THR A 26 10.48 18.90 6.23
N GLU A 27 11.81 19.00 6.31
CA GLU A 27 12.73 18.34 5.37
C GLU A 27 12.64 16.82 5.47
N ARG A 28 12.66 16.27 6.69
CA ARG A 28 12.47 14.83 6.91
C ARG A 28 11.15 14.34 6.32
N ARG A 29 10.05 15.08 6.53
CA ARG A 29 8.74 14.75 5.97
C ARG A 29 8.74 14.78 4.44
N ARG A 30 9.33 15.80 3.82
CA ARG A 30 9.47 15.90 2.35
C ARG A 30 10.25 14.71 1.78
N LYS A 31 11.38 14.38 2.41
CA LYS A 31 12.20 13.23 2.02
C LYS A 31 11.43 11.92 2.16
N ALA A 32 10.65 11.74 3.23
CA ALA A 32 9.86 10.54 3.46
C ALA A 32 8.73 10.37 2.42
N ILE A 33 8.04 11.46 2.08
CA ILE A 33 7.02 11.47 1.02
C ILE A 33 7.64 11.09 -0.32
N HIS A 34 8.79 11.68 -0.67
CA HIS A 34 9.49 11.38 -1.92
C HIS A 34 9.92 9.91 -2.01
N LEU A 35 10.59 9.39 -0.97
CA LEU A 35 10.98 7.98 -0.90
C LEU A 35 9.78 7.03 -1.01
N THR A 36 8.64 7.40 -0.44
CA THR A 36 7.41 6.60 -0.52
C THR A 36 6.84 6.60 -1.94
N GLN A 37 6.93 7.72 -2.67
CA GLN A 37 6.53 7.79 -4.08
C GLN A 37 7.45 6.97 -4.97
N GLU A 38 8.76 7.03 -4.74
CA GLU A 38 9.74 6.19 -5.47
C GLU A 38 9.50 4.71 -5.18
N PHE A 39 9.23 4.34 -3.93
CA PHE A 39 8.90 2.97 -3.55
C PHE A 39 7.64 2.46 -4.25
N ARG A 40 6.56 3.27 -4.23
CA ARG A 40 5.33 2.97 -4.97
C ARG A 40 5.58 2.77 -6.46
N THR A 41 6.36 3.66 -7.05
CA THR A 41 6.76 3.58 -8.47
C THR A 41 7.55 2.30 -8.75
N PHE A 42 8.49 1.95 -7.88
CA PHE A 42 9.24 0.70 -7.98
C PHE A 42 8.33 -0.53 -7.91
N LEU A 43 7.37 -0.56 -6.99
CA LEU A 43 6.42 -1.67 -6.89
C LEU A 43 5.60 -1.83 -8.17
N LEU A 44 5.09 -0.73 -8.74
CA LEU A 44 4.37 -0.78 -10.01
C LEU A 44 5.23 -1.29 -11.16
N HIS A 45 6.46 -0.80 -11.31
CA HIS A 45 7.34 -1.26 -12.39
C HIS A 45 7.72 -2.73 -12.24
N LYS A 46 8.00 -3.18 -11.01
CA LYS A 46 8.46 -4.55 -10.76
C LYS A 46 7.34 -5.58 -10.79
N TYR A 47 6.14 -5.22 -10.34
CA TYR A 47 5.02 -6.15 -10.16
C TYR A 47 3.80 -5.84 -11.02
N GLY A 48 3.83 -4.83 -11.87
CA GLY A 48 2.74 -4.41 -12.76
C GLY A 48 1.57 -3.70 -12.07
N ASP A 49 1.21 -4.11 -10.84
CA ASP A 49 0.20 -3.46 -10.02
C ASP A 49 0.45 -3.63 -8.51
N TYR A 50 -0.23 -2.84 -7.69
CA TYR A 50 -0.07 -2.85 -6.24
C TYR A 50 -0.68 -4.08 -5.56
N LEU A 51 -1.72 -4.70 -6.13
CA LEU A 51 -2.32 -5.89 -5.55
C LEU A 51 -1.34 -7.07 -5.62
N ARG A 52 -0.69 -7.26 -6.77
CA ARG A 52 0.37 -8.24 -6.95
C ARG A 52 1.56 -7.94 -6.07
N ALA A 53 2.04 -6.70 -6.06
CA ALA A 53 3.13 -6.26 -5.19
C ALA A 53 2.85 -6.58 -3.72
N TRP A 54 1.63 -6.29 -3.27
CA TRP A 54 1.17 -6.59 -1.91
C TRP A 54 1.20 -8.09 -1.62
N ARG A 55 0.52 -8.89 -2.46
CA ARG A 55 0.31 -10.33 -2.22
C ARG A 55 1.55 -11.18 -2.42
N VAL A 56 2.49 -10.73 -3.26
CA VAL A 56 3.70 -11.51 -3.60
C VAL A 56 4.91 -11.04 -2.80
N ALA A 57 5.11 -9.72 -2.69
CA ALA A 57 6.36 -9.18 -2.16
C ALA A 57 6.25 -8.67 -0.73
N LEU A 58 5.19 -7.92 -0.40
CA LEU A 58 5.09 -7.28 0.90
C LEU A 58 4.49 -8.19 1.96
N ASN A 59 3.41 -8.89 1.60
CA ASN A 59 2.60 -9.69 2.49
C ASN A 59 2.23 -11.06 1.89
N PRO A 60 3.23 -11.94 1.66
CA PRO A 60 3.01 -13.26 1.06
C PRO A 60 2.11 -14.19 1.90
N SER A 61 2.06 -13.97 3.22
CA SER A 61 1.15 -14.70 4.12
C SER A 61 -0.32 -14.44 3.83
N GLY A 62 -0.66 -13.32 3.19
CA GLY A 62 -2.05 -12.96 2.89
C GLY A 62 -2.86 -12.54 4.12
N SER A 63 -2.21 -12.08 5.20
CA SER A 63 -2.93 -11.41 6.30
C SER A 63 -3.59 -10.13 5.80
N MET A 64 -4.63 -9.63 6.46
CA MET A 64 -5.24 -8.35 6.07
C MET A 64 -4.26 -7.19 6.26
N ASN A 65 -3.45 -7.26 7.32
CA ASN A 65 -2.54 -6.20 7.73
C ASN A 65 -1.08 -6.68 7.66
N LEU A 66 -0.19 -5.75 7.33
CA LEU A 66 1.25 -5.95 7.26
C LEU A 66 1.92 -5.28 8.47
N ARG A 67 2.56 -6.07 9.33
CA ARG A 67 3.25 -5.54 10.53
C ARG A 67 4.59 -4.91 10.18
N LYS A 68 5.07 -3.98 11.02
CA LYS A 68 6.34 -3.26 10.83
C LYS A 68 7.51 -4.18 10.51
N MET A 69 7.74 -5.20 11.33
CA MET A 69 8.86 -6.12 11.10
C MET A 69 8.74 -6.94 9.82
N GLN A 70 7.52 -7.23 9.36
CA GLN A 70 7.31 -7.90 8.07
C GLN A 70 7.64 -6.94 6.92
N PHE A 71 7.15 -5.70 7.00
CA PHE A 71 7.44 -4.67 6.00
C PHE A 71 8.95 -4.41 5.87
N LEU A 72 9.66 -4.20 6.98
CA LEU A 72 11.11 -3.96 6.96
C LEU A 72 11.87 -5.16 6.33
N LYS A 73 11.49 -6.39 6.67
CA LYS A 73 12.06 -7.61 6.06
C LYS A 73 11.79 -7.68 4.55
N SER A 74 10.58 -7.33 4.12
CA SER A 74 10.22 -7.27 2.71
C SER A 74 11.01 -6.18 1.97
N CYS A 75 11.14 -4.98 2.54
CA CYS A 75 12.00 -3.92 1.99
C CYS A 75 13.46 -4.35 1.86
N ALA A 76 14.01 -5.07 2.85
CA ALA A 76 15.38 -5.60 2.79
C ALA A 76 15.58 -6.49 1.56
N LYS A 77 14.65 -7.44 1.33
CA LYS A 77 14.67 -8.34 0.16
C LYS A 77 14.51 -7.60 -1.18
N LEU A 78 13.87 -6.42 -1.16
CA LEU A 78 13.63 -5.60 -2.34
C LEU A 78 14.75 -4.58 -2.61
N GLY A 79 15.75 -4.46 -1.73
CA GLY A 79 16.83 -3.46 -1.84
C GLY A 79 16.50 -2.08 -1.24
N TRP A 80 15.46 -1.98 -0.43
CA TRP A 80 14.93 -0.73 0.17
C TRP A 80 15.23 -0.57 1.66
N GLN A 81 16.17 -1.34 2.22
CA GLN A 81 16.47 -1.38 3.65
C GLN A 81 16.71 0.02 4.25
N ALA A 82 17.54 0.86 3.61
CA ALA A 82 17.95 2.15 4.14
C ALA A 82 16.79 3.17 4.28
N ALA A 83 15.79 3.08 3.40
CA ALA A 83 14.64 3.99 3.39
C ALA A 83 13.40 3.45 4.12
N SER A 84 13.40 2.15 4.44
CA SER A 84 12.23 1.41 4.92
C SER A 84 11.54 2.04 6.14
N HIS A 85 12.30 2.58 7.11
CA HIS A 85 11.72 3.26 8.27
C HIS A 85 10.93 4.53 7.89
N MET A 86 11.46 5.35 6.97
CA MET A 86 10.78 6.58 6.55
C MET A 86 9.54 6.27 5.70
N ILE A 87 9.60 5.20 4.90
CA ILE A 87 8.45 4.74 4.11
C ILE A 87 7.36 4.21 5.05
N TRP A 88 7.73 3.42 6.06
CA TRP A 88 6.80 2.94 7.08
C TRP A 88 6.05 4.10 7.74
N GLU A 89 6.76 5.08 8.28
CA GLU A 89 6.18 6.27 8.93
C GLU A 89 5.25 7.08 8.01
N THR A 90 5.40 6.94 6.69
CA THR A 90 4.55 7.64 5.71
C THR A 90 3.33 6.81 5.31
N LEU A 91 3.44 5.48 5.35
CA LEU A 91 2.35 4.57 5.00
C LEU A 91 1.39 4.33 6.17
N ASP A 92 1.92 4.06 7.37
CA ASP A 92 1.18 3.86 8.63
C ASP A 92 0.68 5.23 9.14
N LYS A 93 -0.33 5.79 8.47
CA LYS A 93 -0.75 7.18 8.64
C LYS A 93 -1.49 7.40 9.96
N ASP A 94 -2.13 6.35 10.44
CA ASP A 94 -2.91 6.35 11.67
C ASP A 94 -2.11 5.88 12.90
N ASP A 95 -0.83 5.54 12.74
CA ASP A 95 0.06 5.00 13.77
C ASP A 95 -0.53 3.74 14.44
N SER A 96 -1.28 2.94 13.68
CA SER A 96 -1.85 1.67 14.15
C SER A 96 -0.79 0.58 14.37
N GLY A 97 0.43 0.80 13.86
CA GLY A 97 1.51 -0.18 13.91
C GLY A 97 1.36 -1.30 12.87
N THR A 98 0.39 -1.14 11.95
CA THR A 98 0.20 -2.02 10.81
C THR A 98 -0.13 -1.23 9.57
N ILE A 99 0.30 -1.72 8.40
CA ILE A 99 -0.12 -1.14 7.12
C ILE A 99 -1.23 -1.99 6.52
N SER A 100 -2.28 -1.37 6.01
CA SER A 100 -3.31 -2.01 5.18
C SER A 100 -3.10 -1.69 3.69
N LEU A 101 -3.79 -2.42 2.81
CA LEU A 101 -3.62 -2.22 1.36
C LEU A 101 -4.12 -0.85 0.89
N ASP A 102 -5.10 -0.24 1.56
CA ASP A 102 -5.63 1.09 1.21
C ASP A 102 -4.64 2.21 1.52
N GLU A 103 -3.80 2.03 2.54
CA GLU A 103 -2.70 2.94 2.83
C GLU A 103 -1.60 2.90 1.77
N LEU A 104 -1.39 1.73 1.15
CA LEU A 104 -0.53 1.60 -0.02
C LEU A 104 -1.19 2.23 -1.26
N ASP A 105 -2.40 1.80 -1.60
CA ASP A 105 -3.20 2.28 -2.73
C ASP A 105 -4.71 2.03 -2.55
N LEU A 106 -5.45 3.10 -2.28
CA LEU A 106 -6.91 3.07 -2.13
C LEU A 106 -7.63 2.50 -3.35
N LYS A 107 -7.19 2.83 -4.57
CA LYS A 107 -7.85 2.39 -5.82
C LYS A 107 -7.84 0.86 -5.95
N THR A 108 -6.76 0.23 -5.53
CA THR A 108 -6.65 -1.24 -5.51
C THR A 108 -7.65 -1.85 -4.54
N VAL A 109 -7.84 -1.27 -3.36
CA VAL A 109 -8.83 -1.75 -2.38
C VAL A 109 -10.25 -1.57 -2.92
N GLU A 110 -10.57 -0.43 -3.53
CA GLU A 110 -11.88 -0.25 -4.13
C GLU A 110 -12.15 -1.29 -5.24
N LEU A 111 -11.15 -1.59 -6.09
CA LEU A 111 -11.27 -2.61 -7.13
C LEU A 111 -11.58 -3.99 -6.54
N LEU A 112 -10.86 -4.37 -5.48
CA LEU A 112 -11.12 -5.60 -4.73
C LEU A 112 -12.49 -5.61 -4.07
N ALA A 113 -12.92 -4.50 -3.47
CA ALA A 113 -14.21 -4.39 -2.81
C ALA A 113 -15.36 -4.56 -3.80
N SER A 114 -15.27 -3.93 -4.99
CA SER A 114 -16.25 -4.12 -6.06
C SER A 114 -16.30 -5.58 -6.53
N PHE A 115 -15.15 -6.23 -6.66
CA PHE A 115 -15.11 -7.64 -7.05
C PHE A 115 -15.67 -8.56 -5.96
N HIS A 116 -15.32 -8.31 -4.71
CA HIS A 116 -15.83 -9.05 -3.56
C HIS A 116 -17.35 -8.94 -3.45
N ALA A 117 -17.91 -7.73 -3.59
CA ALA A 117 -19.35 -7.51 -3.58
C ALA A 117 -20.05 -8.35 -4.68
N LEU A 118 -19.53 -8.30 -5.91
CA LEU A 118 -20.06 -9.09 -7.03
C LEU A 118 -19.98 -10.60 -6.76
N VAL A 119 -18.84 -11.07 -6.25
CA VAL A 119 -18.62 -12.48 -5.92
C VAL A 119 -19.61 -12.97 -4.86
N MET A 120 -19.82 -12.18 -3.81
CA MET A 120 -20.73 -12.55 -2.73
C MET A 120 -22.19 -12.52 -3.19
N GLU A 121 -22.59 -11.50 -3.96
CA GLU A 121 -23.95 -11.39 -4.50
C GLU A 121 -24.29 -12.54 -5.46
N ARG A 122 -23.37 -12.90 -6.36
CA ARG A 122 -23.65 -13.84 -7.46
C ARG A 122 -23.36 -15.29 -7.13
N PHE A 123 -22.45 -15.56 -6.20
CA PHE A 123 -21.96 -16.91 -5.91
C PHE A 123 -21.88 -17.27 -4.42
N GLY A 124 -22.04 -16.30 -3.51
CA GLY A 124 -21.95 -16.50 -2.06
C GLY A 124 -20.54 -16.81 -1.51
N SER A 125 -19.56 -17.14 -2.37
CA SER A 125 -18.16 -17.33 -1.96
C SER A 125 -17.20 -17.21 -3.14
N ALA A 126 -15.94 -16.87 -2.86
CA ALA A 126 -14.89 -16.83 -3.87
C ALA A 126 -14.66 -18.21 -4.52
N ALA A 127 -14.69 -19.29 -3.73
CA ALA A 127 -14.51 -20.65 -4.25
C ALA A 127 -15.63 -21.04 -5.25
N ALA A 128 -16.88 -20.67 -4.96
CA ALA A 128 -17.99 -20.88 -5.89
C ALA A 128 -17.85 -20.02 -7.15
N ALA A 129 -17.43 -18.76 -7.00
CA ALA A 129 -17.18 -17.88 -8.16
C ALA A 129 -16.13 -18.44 -9.10
N PHE A 130 -14.96 -18.87 -8.59
CA PHE A 130 -13.91 -19.43 -9.44
C PHE A 130 -14.31 -20.76 -10.09
N ARG A 131 -15.10 -21.61 -9.42
CA ARG A 131 -15.70 -22.80 -10.04
C ARG A 131 -16.69 -22.45 -11.15
N GLY A 132 -17.50 -21.42 -10.95
CA GLY A 132 -18.44 -20.94 -11.96
C GLY A 132 -17.77 -20.29 -13.17
N ILE A 133 -16.60 -19.67 -12.97
CA ILE A 133 -15.80 -19.07 -14.05
C ILE A 133 -15.03 -20.15 -14.83
N ASP A 134 -14.52 -21.19 -14.17
CA ASP A 134 -13.83 -22.32 -14.79
C ASP A 134 -14.83 -23.36 -15.36
N GLU A 135 -15.66 -22.93 -16.32
CA GLU A 135 -16.67 -23.79 -16.98
C GLU A 135 -16.04 -25.06 -17.61
N SER A 136 -14.78 -24.97 -18.04
CA SER A 136 -14.02 -26.09 -18.61
C SER A 136 -13.39 -27.04 -17.58
N ASN A 137 -13.52 -26.76 -16.28
CA ASN A 137 -12.87 -27.50 -15.18
C ASN A 137 -11.37 -27.72 -15.41
N SER A 138 -10.71 -26.73 -16.00
CA SER A 138 -9.29 -26.75 -16.33
C SER A 138 -8.39 -26.61 -15.10
N ARG A 139 -8.98 -26.25 -13.95
CA ARG A 139 -8.33 -25.85 -12.70
C ARG A 139 -7.46 -24.61 -12.84
N GLN A 140 -7.51 -23.93 -13.99
CA GLN A 140 -6.76 -22.71 -14.28
C GLN A 140 -7.66 -21.73 -15.04
N VAL A 141 -8.05 -20.64 -14.38
CA VAL A 141 -8.79 -19.58 -15.07
C VAL A 141 -7.80 -18.74 -15.88
N ARG A 142 -7.94 -18.72 -17.20
CA ARG A 142 -7.17 -17.83 -18.08
C ARG A 142 -7.77 -16.42 -18.09
N LEU A 143 -6.95 -15.42 -18.40
CA LEU A 143 -7.36 -14.01 -18.49
C LEU A 143 -8.60 -13.81 -19.38
N HIS A 144 -8.63 -14.45 -20.55
CA HIS A 144 -9.77 -14.34 -21.47
C HIS A 144 -11.08 -14.86 -20.85
N ASP A 145 -11.02 -16.00 -20.15
CA ASP A 145 -12.18 -16.60 -19.51
C ASP A 145 -12.64 -15.77 -18.30
N PHE A 146 -11.69 -15.27 -17.50
CA PHE A 146 -11.97 -14.38 -16.37
C PHE A 146 -12.64 -13.07 -16.79
N THR A 147 -12.06 -12.39 -17.79
CA THR A 147 -12.58 -11.11 -18.28
C THR A 147 -13.97 -11.26 -18.90
N ARG A 148 -14.18 -12.30 -19.72
CA ARG A 148 -15.49 -12.61 -20.30
C ARG A 148 -16.53 -12.91 -19.24
N ALA A 149 -16.20 -13.71 -18.23
CA ALA A 149 -17.12 -14.03 -17.14
C ALA A 149 -17.50 -12.78 -16.32
N LEU A 150 -16.52 -11.97 -15.93
CA LEU A 150 -16.77 -10.72 -15.20
C LEU A 150 -17.62 -9.73 -15.99
N GLN A 151 -17.38 -9.62 -17.30
CA GLN A 151 -18.19 -8.78 -18.17
C GLN A 151 -19.65 -9.27 -18.23
N LYS A 152 -19.88 -10.58 -18.38
CA LYS A 152 -21.23 -11.18 -18.35
C LYS A 152 -21.94 -10.96 -17.01
N LEU A 153 -21.18 -10.89 -15.92
CA LEU A 153 -21.71 -10.63 -14.58
C LEU A 153 -21.98 -9.14 -14.32
N GLY A 154 -21.65 -8.26 -15.25
CA GLY A 154 -21.84 -6.81 -15.11
C GLY A 154 -20.72 -6.08 -14.37
N PHE A 155 -19.53 -6.69 -14.25
CA PHE A 155 -18.39 -6.01 -13.63
C PHE A 155 -17.87 -4.88 -14.51
N THR A 156 -17.91 -3.65 -14.01
CA THR A 156 -17.58 -2.44 -14.78
C THR A 156 -16.14 -1.95 -14.63
N ARG A 157 -15.36 -2.54 -13.71
CA ARG A 157 -13.96 -2.13 -13.45
C ARG A 157 -12.97 -2.98 -14.23
N SER A 158 -11.67 -2.67 -14.10
CA SER A 158 -10.59 -3.34 -14.84
C SER A 158 -10.41 -4.80 -14.41
N ALA A 159 -11.08 -5.72 -15.09
CA ALA A 159 -10.94 -7.16 -14.91
C ALA A 159 -9.50 -7.66 -15.19
N ARG A 160 -8.78 -7.00 -16.12
CA ARG A 160 -7.38 -7.33 -16.44
C ARG A 160 -6.45 -7.03 -15.27
N GLN A 161 -6.58 -5.85 -14.67
CA GLN A 161 -5.78 -5.47 -13.50
C GLN A 161 -6.08 -6.39 -12.32
N LEU A 162 -7.37 -6.70 -12.11
CA LEU A 162 -7.77 -7.63 -11.06
C LEU A 162 -7.19 -9.04 -11.29
N PHE A 163 -7.26 -9.56 -12.51
CA PHE A 163 -6.67 -10.85 -12.86
C PHE A 163 -5.18 -10.87 -12.54
N HIS A 164 -4.44 -9.88 -13.04
CA HIS A 164 -2.99 -9.79 -12.84
C HIS A 164 -2.60 -9.67 -11.36
N GLY A 165 -3.38 -8.94 -10.56
CA GLY A 165 -3.17 -8.81 -9.12
C GLY A 165 -3.50 -10.07 -8.31
N LEU A 166 -4.49 -10.84 -8.77
CA LEU A 166 -4.91 -12.09 -8.14
C LEU A 166 -4.06 -13.30 -8.56
N ASP A 167 -3.47 -13.25 -9.75
CA ASP A 167 -2.57 -14.26 -10.28
C ASP A 167 -1.28 -14.32 -9.43
N ARG A 168 -0.80 -15.53 -9.15
CA ARG A 168 0.41 -15.76 -8.35
C ARG A 168 1.51 -16.30 -9.23
#